data_AF-A0A5C2HJU3-F1
#
_entry.id   AF-A0A5C2HJU3-F1
#
_cell.length_a   1.000
_cell.length_b   1.000
_cell.length_c   1.000
_cell.angle_alpha   90.00
_cell.angle_beta   90.00
_cell.angle_gamma   90.00
#
_symmetry.space_group_name_H-M   'P 1'
#
loop_
_entity.id
_entity.type
_entity.pdbx_description
1 polymer ?
#
loop_
_entity_poly.entity_id
_entity_poly.type
_entity_poly.pdbx_seq_one_letter_code
_entity_poly.pdbx_strand_id
1 'polypeptide(L)'
;MSGAHSHVILFSSDVELGYEKLVDYYRLRFQIEFNFRDAKQYWGLEDFMAVKQIPVYNSANLAMLMVNLSYILRQSMREECPDFSVNDLKAEFRGRQYVLEALKLFPEMPDAVIIDQIIQQAANRGRINQIPKAA
;
A
#
# COMPACT_ATOMS: atom_id res chain seq x y z
N MET A 1 -7.40 41.60 -8.72
CA MET A 1 -7.06 40.17 -8.61
C MET A 1 -8.31 39.37 -8.95
N SER A 2 -8.51 38.96 -10.21
CA SER A 2 -9.64 38.08 -10.55
C SER A 2 -9.27 36.65 -10.15
N GLY A 3 -9.87 36.16 -9.07
CA GLY A 3 -9.72 34.76 -8.65
C GLY A 3 -10.32 33.85 -9.71
N ALA A 4 -9.61 32.77 -10.05
CA ALA A 4 -10.18 31.74 -10.92
C ALA A 4 -11.34 31.07 -10.18
N HIS A 5 -12.55 31.18 -10.74
CA HIS A 5 -13.73 30.46 -10.26
C HIS A 5 -13.87 29.17 -11.05
N SER A 6 -13.98 28.02 -10.37
CA SER A 6 -14.37 26.75 -10.99
C SER A 6 -15.85 26.48 -10.71
N HIS A 7 -16.58 26.05 -11.74
CA HIS A 7 -17.97 25.65 -11.63
C HIS A 7 -18.06 24.14 -11.78
N VAL A 8 -18.71 23.46 -10.84
CA VAL A 8 -18.87 22.00 -10.83
C VAL A 8 -20.36 21.70 -10.90
N ILE A 9 -20.76 20.93 -11.91
CA ILE A 9 -22.14 20.48 -12.10
C ILE A 9 -22.20 19.00 -11.74
N LEU A 10 -23.03 18.65 -10.77
CA LEU A 10 -23.22 17.27 -10.31
C LEU A 10 -24.63 16.81 -10.68
N PHE A 11 -24.73 15.60 -11.22
CA PHE A 11 -25.99 14.92 -11.51
C PHE A 11 -26.06 13.62 -10.71
N SER A 12 -27.28 13.22 -10.34
CA SER A 12 -27.58 11.95 -9.67
C SER A 12 -28.75 11.27 -10.37
N SER A 13 -28.71 9.94 -10.46
CA SER A 13 -29.87 9.13 -10.85
C SER A 13 -30.83 8.91 -9.69
N ASP A 14 -30.38 9.13 -8.45
CA ASP A 14 -31.22 9.07 -7.26
C ASP A 14 -31.92 10.41 -7.07
N VAL A 15 -33.25 10.39 -7.22
CA VAL A 15 -34.13 11.57 -7.15
C VAL A 15 -34.44 12.00 -5.72
N GLU A 16 -34.24 11.12 -4.74
CA GLU A 16 -34.47 11.40 -3.31
C GLU A 16 -33.18 11.87 -2.60
N LEU A 17 -32.04 11.82 -3.30
CA LEU A 17 -30.75 12.22 -2.76
C LEU A 17 -30.64 13.74 -2.62
N GLY A 18 -30.60 14.22 -1.38
CA GLY A 18 -30.35 15.63 -1.08
C GLY A 18 -28.99 16.12 -1.61
N TYR A 19 -28.94 17.38 -2.05
CA TYR A 19 -27.76 17.99 -2.67
C TYR A 19 -26.50 17.93 -1.79
N GLU A 20 -26.63 18.04 -0.47
CA GLU A 20 -25.50 17.97 0.47
C GLU A 20 -24.81 16.60 0.42
N LYS A 21 -25.60 15.52 0.45
CA LYS A 21 -25.08 14.16 0.33
C LYS A 21 -24.47 13.91 -1.05
N LEU A 22 -25.05 14.45 -2.11
CA LEU A 22 -24.48 14.36 -3.46
C LEU A 22 -23.08 14.99 -3.51
N VAL A 23 -22.91 16.17 -2.91
CA VAL A 23 -21.60 16.84 -2.81
C VAL A 23 -20.62 15.99 -1.99
N ASP A 24 -21.04 15.46 -0.84
CA ASP A 24 -20.18 14.65 0.02
C ASP A 24 -19.77 13.33 -0.63
N TYR A 25 -20.69 12.62 -1.29
CA TYR A 25 -20.36 11.41 -2.02
C TYR A 25 -19.42 11.69 -3.19
N TYR A 26 -19.63 12.78 -3.92
CA TYR A 26 -18.74 13.12 -5.03
C TYR A 26 -17.32 13.46 -4.55
N ARG A 27 -17.16 14.07 -3.36
CA ARG A 27 -15.85 14.30 -2.75
C ARG A 27 -15.08 13.00 -2.50
N LEU A 28 -15.76 11.91 -2.15
CA LEU A 28 -15.14 10.61 -1.94
C LEU A 28 -14.56 10.00 -3.22
N ARG A 29 -14.99 10.43 -4.41
CA ARG A 29 -14.48 9.93 -5.70
C ARG A 29 -12.96 10.04 -5.81
N PHE A 30 -12.36 11.08 -5.22
CA PHE A 30 -10.91 11.28 -5.27
C PHE A 30 -10.12 10.13 -4.64
N GLN A 31 -10.76 9.29 -3.80
CA GLN A 31 -10.11 8.12 -3.22
C GLN A 31 -9.59 7.14 -4.28
N ILE A 32 -10.22 7.05 -5.45
CA ILE A 32 -9.74 6.18 -6.54
C ILE A 32 -8.37 6.62 -7.06
N GLU A 33 -8.07 7.92 -7.01
CA GLU A 33 -6.78 8.45 -7.47
C GLU A 33 -5.63 8.00 -6.57
N PHE A 34 -5.89 7.80 -5.27
CA PHE A 34 -4.90 7.21 -4.37
C PHE A 34 -4.60 5.76 -4.75
N ASN A 35 -5.62 4.98 -5.15
CA ASN A 35 -5.40 3.61 -5.61
C ASN A 35 -4.53 3.56 -6.86
N PHE A 36 -4.79 4.43 -7.85
CA PHE A 36 -3.95 4.53 -9.04
C PHE A 36 -2.53 5.01 -8.71
N ARG A 37 -2.39 6.00 -7.83
CA ARG A 37 -1.09 6.47 -7.37
C ARG A 37 -0.29 5.35 -6.73
N ASP A 38 -0.88 4.61 -5.81
CA ASP A 38 -0.21 3.52 -5.10
C ASP A 38 0.13 2.35 -6.04
N ALA A 39 -0.75 2.02 -6.99
CA ALA A 39 -0.48 1.01 -8.00
C ALA A 39 0.73 1.38 -8.88
N LYS A 40 0.84 2.65 -9.30
CA LYS A 40 1.98 3.17 -10.05
C LYS A 40 3.24 3.19 -9.21
N GLN A 41 3.18 3.85 -8.06
CA GLN A 41 4.33 4.11 -7.20
C GLN A 41 4.92 2.85 -6.60
N TYR A 42 4.09 1.87 -6.23
CA TYR A 42 4.55 0.70 -5.48
C TYR A 42 4.48 -0.60 -6.27
N TRP A 43 3.55 -0.76 -7.21
CA TRP A 43 3.27 -2.08 -7.79
C TRP A 43 3.48 -2.14 -9.29
N GLY A 44 4.14 -1.13 -9.86
CA GLY A 44 4.65 -1.16 -11.23
C GLY A 44 3.56 -1.06 -12.28
N LEU A 45 2.42 -0.42 -11.99
CA LEU A 45 1.36 -0.17 -12.97
C LEU A 45 1.86 0.60 -14.21
N GLU A 46 2.94 1.37 -14.09
CA GLU A 46 3.58 2.09 -15.21
C GLU A 46 4.95 1.53 -15.60
N ASP A 47 5.47 0.55 -14.86
CA ASP A 47 6.83 0.02 -15.06
C ASP A 47 6.87 -1.21 -15.98
N PHE A 48 5.73 -1.86 -16.22
CA PHE A 48 5.70 -3.03 -17.10
C PHE A 48 5.88 -2.62 -18.57
N MET A 49 6.72 -3.38 -19.29
CA MET A 49 6.97 -3.18 -20.72
C MET A 49 6.19 -4.18 -21.60
N ALA A 50 5.11 -4.76 -21.05
CA ALA A 50 4.26 -5.68 -21.77
C ALA A 50 3.54 -4.97 -22.93
N VAL A 51 3.60 -5.57 -24.14
CA VAL A 51 2.92 -5.03 -25.34
C VAL A 51 1.77 -5.90 -25.83
N LYS A 52 1.71 -7.16 -25.38
CA LYS A 52 0.64 -8.11 -25.74
C LYS A 52 -0.54 -7.94 -24.77
N GLN A 53 -1.76 -8.08 -25.30
CA GLN A 53 -3.01 -7.88 -24.55
C GLN A 53 -3.06 -8.64 -23.23
N ILE A 54 -2.78 -9.96 -23.24
CA ILE A 54 -2.88 -10.80 -22.03
C ILE A 54 -1.86 -10.36 -20.97
N PRO A 55 -0.55 -10.24 -21.28
CA PRO A 55 0.43 -9.69 -20.34
C PRO A 55 0.07 -8.30 -19.79
N VAL A 56 -0.40 -7.37 -20.62
CA VAL A 56 -0.83 -6.04 -20.15
C VAL A 56 -1.98 -6.15 -19.15
N TYR A 57 -2.99 -6.95 -19.50
CA TYR A 57 -4.14 -7.20 -18.63
C TYR A 57 -3.71 -7.79 -17.29
N ASN A 58 -2.86 -8.81 -17.29
CA ASN A 58 -2.40 -9.46 -16.08
C ASN A 58 -1.58 -8.51 -15.20
N SER A 59 -0.65 -7.74 -15.78
CA SER A 59 0.18 -6.79 -15.04
C SER A 59 -0.65 -5.69 -14.37
N ALA A 60 -1.59 -5.09 -15.11
CA ALA A 60 -2.45 -4.04 -14.56
C ALA A 60 -3.33 -4.56 -13.42
N ASN A 61 -3.94 -5.74 -13.59
CA ASN A 61 -4.76 -6.35 -12.54
C ASN A 61 -3.95 -6.79 -11.34
N LEU A 62 -2.74 -7.31 -11.54
CA LEU A 62 -1.84 -7.66 -10.45
C LEU A 62 -1.44 -6.42 -9.64
N ALA A 63 -1.10 -5.32 -10.31
CA ALA A 63 -0.76 -4.07 -9.61
C ALA A 63 -1.91 -3.57 -8.72
N MET A 64 -3.14 -3.59 -9.25
CA MET A 64 -4.34 -3.18 -8.49
C MET A 64 -4.67 -4.18 -7.36
N LEU A 65 -4.50 -5.48 -7.58
CA LEU A 65 -4.64 -6.50 -6.54
C LEU A 65 -3.64 -6.25 -5.39
N MET A 66 -2.39 -5.94 -5.72
CA MET A 66 -1.34 -5.69 -4.74
C MET A 66 -1.61 -4.45 -3.89
N VAL A 67 -2.28 -3.41 -4.43
CA VAL A 67 -2.76 -2.27 -3.63
C VAL A 67 -3.72 -2.74 -2.54
N ASN A 68 -4.77 -3.49 -2.91
CA ASN A 68 -5.76 -3.98 -1.96
C ASN A 68 -5.16 -4.92 -0.92
N LEU A 69 -4.31 -5.86 -1.36
CA LEU A 69 -3.61 -6.78 -0.47
C LEU A 69 -2.75 -6.01 0.55
N SER A 70 -2.06 -4.95 0.10
CA SER A 70 -1.23 -4.14 0.97
C SER A 70 -2.05 -3.41 2.04
N TYR A 71 -3.23 -2.91 1.70
CA TYR A 71 -4.11 -2.26 2.68
C TYR A 71 -4.59 -3.24 3.76
N ILE A 72 -4.97 -4.45 3.37
CA ILE A 72 -5.39 -5.50 4.31
C ILE A 72 -4.24 -5.88 5.24
N LEU A 73 -3.06 -6.18 4.69
CA LEU A 73 -1.89 -6.59 5.47
C LEU A 73 -1.38 -5.48 6.41
N ARG A 74 -1.54 -4.22 6.01
CA ARG A 74 -1.15 -3.08 6.84
C ARG A 74 -2.10 -2.79 7.99
N GLN A 75 -3.34 -3.29 7.94
CA GLN A 75 -4.35 -2.94 8.93
C GLN A 75 -3.93 -3.38 10.34
N SER A 76 -3.42 -4.60 10.50
CA SER A 76 -2.91 -5.10 11.78
C SER A 76 -1.67 -4.33 12.25
N MET A 77 -0.75 -4.02 11.34
CA MET A 77 0.49 -3.30 11.67
C MET A 77 0.24 -1.85 12.10
N ARG A 78 -0.88 -1.27 11.65
CA ARG A 78 -1.28 0.10 11.99
C ARG A 78 -1.84 0.26 13.40
N GLU A 79 -2.17 -0.84 14.08
CA GLU A 79 -2.52 -0.80 15.50
C GLU A 79 -1.32 -0.38 16.36
N GLU A 80 -0.12 -0.85 15.99
CA GLU A 80 1.13 -0.53 16.68
C GLU A 80 1.84 0.71 16.10
N CYS A 81 1.73 0.92 14.79
CA CYS A 81 2.36 2.05 14.09
C CYS A 81 1.36 2.72 13.14
N PRO A 82 0.64 3.77 13.58
CA PRO A 82 -0.41 4.43 12.78
C PRO A 82 0.07 4.88 11.38
N ASP A 83 1.33 5.31 11.29
CA ASP A 83 1.96 5.81 10.07
C ASP A 83 2.56 4.70 9.18
N PHE A 84 2.35 3.43 9.52
CA PHE A 84 2.90 2.30 8.77
C PHE A 84 2.47 2.35 7.29
N SER A 85 3.47 2.43 6.42
CA SER A 85 3.35 2.69 4.98
C SER A 85 3.52 1.42 4.14
N VAL A 86 3.28 1.52 2.83
CA VAL A 86 3.58 0.41 1.89
C VAL A 86 5.08 0.11 1.84
N ASN A 87 5.94 1.11 2.00
CA ASN A 87 7.38 0.89 2.04
C ASN A 87 7.81 0.10 3.27
N ASP A 88 7.18 0.35 4.42
CA ASP A 88 7.42 -0.41 5.65
C ASP A 88 6.97 -1.87 5.49
N LEU A 89 5.80 -2.09 4.84
CA LEU A 89 5.34 -3.43 4.48
C LEU A 89 6.36 -4.16 3.60
N LYS A 90 6.90 -3.48 2.58
CA LYS A 90 7.94 -4.05 1.71
C LYS A 90 9.22 -4.34 2.47
N ALA A 91 9.62 -3.48 3.42
CA ALA A 91 10.77 -3.70 4.27
C ALA A 91 10.58 -4.95 5.15
N GLU A 92 9.38 -5.19 5.67
CA GLU A 92 9.04 -6.39 6.42
C GLU A 92 9.28 -7.67 5.61
N PHE A 93 8.67 -7.76 4.43
CA PHE A 93 8.79 -8.94 3.58
C PHE A 93 10.22 -9.13 3.05
N ARG A 94 10.92 -8.04 2.71
CA ARG A 94 12.33 -8.11 2.29
C ARG A 94 13.23 -8.58 3.43
N GLY A 95 13.06 -8.01 4.62
CA GLY A 95 13.80 -8.42 5.81
C GLY A 95 13.61 -9.91 6.10
N ARG A 96 12.36 -10.37 6.08
CA ARG A 96 12.03 -11.80 6.21
C ARG A 96 12.70 -12.64 5.14
N GLN A 97 12.59 -12.26 3.87
CA GLN A 97 13.19 -13.01 2.76
C GLN A 97 14.71 -13.11 2.92
N TYR A 98 15.40 -12.01 3.22
CA TYR A 98 16.86 -12.01 3.37
C TYR A 98 17.33 -12.84 4.56
N VAL A 99 16.62 -12.77 5.69
CA VAL A 99 16.95 -13.60 6.85
C VAL A 99 16.74 -15.07 6.53
N LEU A 100 15.63 -15.45 5.92
CA LEU A 100 15.37 -16.84 5.53
C LEU A 100 16.42 -17.38 4.54
N GLU A 101 16.87 -16.57 3.59
CA GLU A 101 17.97 -16.96 2.69
C GLU A 101 19.31 -17.10 3.44
N ALA A 102 19.62 -16.17 4.35
CA ALA A 102 20.84 -16.24 5.15
C ALA A 102 20.85 -17.46 6.09
N LEU A 103 19.69 -17.83 6.65
CA LEU A 103 19.55 -19.00 7.53
C LEU A 103 19.91 -20.31 6.82
N LYS A 104 19.74 -20.41 5.50
CA LYS A 104 20.15 -21.61 4.73
C LYS A 104 21.68 -21.83 4.73
N LEU A 105 22.46 -20.82 5.08
CA LEU A 105 23.92 -20.91 5.17
C LEU A 105 24.39 -21.41 6.54
N PHE A 106 23.50 -21.47 7.53
CA PHE A 106 23.84 -21.96 8.85
C PHE A 106 23.89 -23.50 8.86
N PRO A 107 24.87 -24.10 9.55
CA PRO A 107 24.94 -25.55 9.70
C PRO A 107 23.79 -26.11 10.56
N GLU A 108 23.29 -25.33 11.51
CA GLU A 108 22.16 -25.67 12.37
C GLU A 108 21.16 -24.50 12.43
N MET A 109 19.87 -24.82 12.43
CA MET A 109 18.81 -23.81 12.50
C MET A 109 18.73 -23.22 13.91
N PRO A 110 18.75 -21.88 14.05
CA PRO A 110 18.46 -21.23 15.33
C PRO A 110 17.03 -21.50 15.80
N ASP A 111 16.78 -21.24 17.09
CA ASP A 111 15.44 -21.29 17.67
C ASP A 111 14.49 -20.30 16.97
N ALA A 112 13.21 -20.67 16.87
CA ALA A 112 12.18 -19.86 16.21
C ALA A 112 12.09 -18.43 16.79
N VAL A 113 12.26 -18.27 18.11
CA VAL A 113 12.23 -16.95 18.76
C VAL A 113 13.39 -16.07 18.27
N ILE A 114 14.57 -16.67 18.08
CA ILE A 114 15.75 -15.95 17.57
C ILE A 114 15.52 -15.57 16.10
N ILE A 115 14.96 -16.48 15.30
CA ILE A 115 14.62 -16.21 13.91
C ILE A 115 13.67 -15.01 13.81
N ASP A 116 12.59 -14.99 14.59
CA ASP A 116 11.62 -13.89 14.59
C ASP A 116 12.26 -12.57 15.03
N GLN A 117 13.14 -12.59 16.03
CA GLN A 117 13.90 -11.40 16.45
C GLN A 117 14.80 -10.87 15.34
N ILE A 118 15.52 -11.75 14.64
CA ILE A 118 16.40 -11.36 13.53
C ILE A 118 15.56 -10.79 12.38
N ILE A 119 14.42 -11.40 12.05
CA ILE A 119 13.48 -10.89 11.04
C ILE A 119 13.02 -9.48 11.41
N GLN A 120 12.56 -9.28 12.65
CA GLN A 120 12.11 -7.97 13.11
C GLN A 120 13.24 -6.93 13.06
N GLN A 121 14.45 -7.28 13.48
CA GLN A 121 15.60 -6.38 13.38
C GLN A 121 15.93 -6.03 11.92
N ALA A 122 15.95 -7.01 11.02
CA ALA A 122 16.22 -6.79 9.60
C ALA A 122 15.14 -5.91 8.95
N ALA A 123 13.87 -6.19 9.23
CA ALA A 123 12.75 -5.39 8.76
C ALA A 123 12.82 -3.95 9.28
N ASN A 124 13.02 -3.76 10.59
CA ASN A 124 13.11 -2.44 11.21
C ASN A 124 14.23 -1.57 10.64
N ARG A 125 15.34 -2.16 10.17
CA ARG A 125 16.41 -1.40 9.49
C ARG A 125 15.97 -0.80 8.15
N GLY A 126 15.03 -1.45 7.45
CA GLY A 126 14.51 -0.98 6.16
C GLY A 126 13.25 -0.12 6.26
N ARG A 127 12.63 -0.01 7.45
CA ARG A 127 11.43 0.80 7.68
C ARG A 127 11.74 2.29 7.65
N ILE A 128 10.81 3.05 7.10
CA ILE A 128 10.79 4.52 7.10
C ILE A 128 10.11 5.00 8.40
N ASN A 129 8.97 4.41 8.74
CA ASN A 129 8.20 4.79 9.93
C ASN A 129 8.49 3.80 11.06
N GLN A 130 9.22 4.26 12.07
CA GLN A 130 9.58 3.44 13.23
C GLN A 130 8.46 3.47 14.26
N ILE A 131 8.30 2.34 14.96
CA ILE A 131 7.45 2.28 16.16
C ILE A 131 8.01 3.29 17.16
N PRO A 132 7.20 4.20 17.72
CA PRO A 132 7.66 5.13 18.74
C PRO A 132 8.32 4.33 19.87
N LYS A 133 9.58 4.63 20.19
CA LYS A 133 10.20 4.08 21.39
C LYS A 133 9.37 4.57 22.58
N ALA A 134 8.90 3.64 23.41
CA ALA A 134 8.29 3.99 24.69
C ALA A 134 9.28 4.89 25.44
N ALA A 135 8.80 6.06 25.87
CA ALA A 135 9.55 7.05 26.64
C ALA A 135 9.93 6.51 28.01
#